data_AF-A0A947AGH0-F1
#
_entry.id   AF-A0A947AGH0-F1
#
_cell.length_a   1.000
_cell.length_b   1.000
_cell.length_c   1.000
_cell.angle_alpha   90.00
_cell.angle_beta   90.00
_cell.angle_gamma   90.00
#
_symmetry.space_group_name_H-M   'P 1'
#
loop_
_entity.id
_entity.type
_entity.pdbx_description
1 polymer ?
#
loop_
_entity_poly.entity_id
_entity_poly.type
_entity_poly.pdbx_seq_one_letter_code
_entity_poly.pdbx_strand_id
1 'polypeptide(L)'
;MNALIYAIVQTIHTVLNLYIWIVIIAALLSFVRPDPYNPIVQILHRLTEPVMNFIRSKMPFVVFSGIDLSPLVVILGLQLVDNFMMRAVLG
;
A
#
# COMPACT_ATOMS: atom_id res chain seq x y z
N MET A 1 -12.34 25.74 -6.68
CA MET A 1 -11.92 24.92 -5.53
C MET A 1 -11.14 25.78 -4.56
N ASN A 2 -11.39 25.72 -3.25
CA ASN A 2 -10.61 26.46 -2.26
C ASN A 2 -9.16 25.96 -2.28
N ALA A 3 -8.18 26.87 -2.40
CA ALA A 3 -6.76 26.50 -2.52
C ALA A 3 -6.26 25.62 -1.36
N LEU A 4 -6.79 25.84 -0.16
CA LEU A 4 -6.50 25.02 1.03
C LEU A 4 -6.94 23.56 0.86
N ILE A 5 -8.13 23.32 0.31
CA ILE A 5 -8.65 21.96 0.09
C ILE A 5 -7.78 21.23 -0.92
N TYR A 6 -7.42 21.91 -2.01
CA TYR A 6 -6.54 21.34 -3.03
C TYR A 6 -5.16 20.96 -2.45
N ALA A 7 -4.53 21.85 -1.67
CA ALA A 7 -3.23 21.58 -1.07
C ALA A 7 -3.25 20.38 -0.11
N ILE A 8 -4.31 20.25 0.70
CA ILE A 8 -4.48 19.12 1.62
C ILE A 8 -4.63 17.82 0.83
N VAL A 9 -5.50 17.79 -0.16
CA VAL A 9 -5.76 16.59 -0.97
C VAL A 9 -4.54 16.18 -1.78
N GLN A 10 -3.80 17.14 -2.35
CA GLN A 10 -2.56 16.87 -3.05
C GLN A 10 -1.48 16.28 -2.12
N THR A 11 -1.43 16.73 -0.86
CA THR A 11 -0.50 16.18 0.13
C THR A 11 -0.86 14.73 0.46
N ILE A 12 -2.15 14.44 0.69
CA ILE A 12 -2.63 13.08 0.94
C ILE A 12 -2.34 12.17 -0.26
N HIS A 13 -2.61 12.64 -1.48
CA HIS A 13 -2.29 11.95 -2.73
C HIS A 13 -0.81 11.55 -2.80
N THR A 14 0.08 12.48 -2.46
CA THR A 14 1.53 12.22 -2.44
C THR A 14 1.91 11.14 -1.43
N VAL A 15 1.34 11.20 -0.22
CA VAL A 15 1.58 10.21 0.85
C VAL A 15 1.05 8.83 0.46
N LEU A 16 -0.16 8.75 -0.11
CA LEU A 16 -0.75 7.49 -0.58
C LEU A 16 0.12 6.85 -1.66
N ASN A 17 0.59 7.64 -2.65
CA ASN A 17 1.46 7.14 -3.71
C ASN A 17 2.81 6.65 -3.16
N LEU A 18 3.41 7.36 -2.20
CA LEU A 18 4.60 6.88 -1.50
C LEU A 18 4.37 5.53 -0.80
N TYR A 19 3.24 5.39 -0.10
CA TYR A 19 2.92 4.15 0.60
C TYR A 19 2.64 3.00 -0.37
N ILE A 20 2.00 3.26 -1.52
CA ILE A 20 1.84 2.27 -2.61
C ILE A 20 3.21 1.75 -3.06
N TRP A 21 4.18 2.64 -3.28
CA TRP A 21 5.55 2.23 -3.65
C TRP A 21 6.23 1.40 -2.57
N ILE A 22 6.06 1.76 -1.29
CA ILE A 22 6.57 0.97 -0.16
C ILE A 22 6.00 -0.45 -0.21
N VAL A 23 4.69 -0.59 -0.44
CA VAL A 23 4.02 -1.89 -0.56
C VAL A 23 4.53 -2.68 -1.76
N ILE A 24 4.72 -2.04 -2.91
CA ILE A 24 5.28 -2.67 -4.11
C ILE A 24 6.68 -3.21 -3.83
N ILE A 25 7.56 -2.41 -3.22
CA ILE A 25 8.93 -2.83 -2.90
C ILE A 25 8.91 -4.01 -1.91
N ALA A 26 8.08 -3.94 -0.86
CA ALA A 26 7.94 -5.04 0.10
C ALA A 26 7.46 -6.33 -0.58
N ALA A 27 6.49 -6.24 -1.50
CA ALA A 27 5.98 -7.37 -2.27
C ALA A 27 7.07 -7.96 -3.19
N LEU A 28 7.81 -7.13 -3.92
CA LEU A 28 8.90 -7.57 -4.78
C LEU A 28 10.00 -8.26 -3.98
N LEU A 29 10.36 -7.71 -2.82
CA LEU A 29 11.31 -8.32 -1.91
C LEU A 29 10.83 -9.69 -1.44
N SER A 30 9.53 -9.87 -1.16
CA SER A 30 9.02 -11.18 -0.73
C SER A 30 9.29 -12.33 -1.73
N PHE A 31 9.38 -12.03 -3.04
CA PHE A 31 9.67 -13.03 -4.08
C PHE A 31 11.13 -13.45 -4.14
N VAL A 32 12.07 -12.60 -3.70
CA VAL A 32 13.52 -12.85 -3.79
C VAL A 32 14.14 -13.31 -2.47
N ARG A 33 13.34 -13.48 -1.41
CA ARG A 33 13.77 -13.97 -0.09
C ARG A 33 14.97 -13.18 0.48
N PRO A 34 14.81 -11.87 0.77
CA PRO A 34 15.89 -11.03 1.26
C PRO A 34 16.33 -11.44 2.66
N ASP A 35 17.52 -10.98 3.06
CA ASP A 35 18.01 -11.16 4.43
C ASP A 35 17.07 -10.48 5.45
N PRO A 36 16.44 -11.23 6.36
CA PRO A 36 15.52 -10.68 7.36
C PRO A 36 16.21 -9.76 8.38
N TYR A 37 17.54 -9.85 8.54
CA TYR A 37 18.30 -8.98 9.44
C TYR A 37 18.62 -7.62 8.83
N ASN A 38 18.39 -7.43 7.53
CA ASN A 38 18.59 -6.14 6.88
C ASN A 38 17.62 -5.08 7.47
N PRO A 39 18.12 -3.95 7.98
CA PRO A 39 17.28 -2.90 8.56
C PRO A 39 16.19 -2.38 7.61
N ILE A 40 16.47 -2.30 6.31
CA ILE A 40 15.50 -1.83 5.30
C ILE A 40 14.35 -2.82 5.19
N VAL A 41 14.64 -4.13 5.17
CA VAL A 41 13.62 -5.19 5.10
C VAL A 41 12.74 -5.14 6.35
N GLN A 42 13.33 -4.95 7.54
CA GLN A 42 12.56 -4.83 8.78
C GLN A 42 11.68 -3.59 8.80
N ILE A 43 12.16 -2.45 8.29
CA ILE A 43 11.36 -1.23 8.19
C ILE A 43 10.18 -1.45 7.26
N LEU A 44 10.42 -1.97 6.05
CA LEU A 44 9.36 -2.27 5.09
C LEU A 44 8.32 -3.22 5.70
N HIS A 45 8.76 -4.32 6.31
CA HIS A 45 7.89 -5.27 6.99
C HIS A 45 7.06 -4.59 8.09
N ARG A 46 7.67 -3.78 8.96
CA ARG A 46 6.94 -3.08 10.03
C ARG A 46 5.91 -2.09 9.50
N LEU A 47 6.20 -1.44 8.38
CA LEU A 47 5.27 -0.49 7.75
C LEU A 47 4.11 -1.18 7.05
N THR A 48 4.36 -2.31 6.37
CA THR A 48 3.33 -2.97 5.55
C THR A 48 2.53 -4.02 6.30
N GLU A 49 3.14 -4.73 7.25
CA GLU A 49 2.55 -5.93 7.86
C GLU A 49 1.23 -5.68 8.59
N PRO A 50 1.00 -4.57 9.31
CA PRO A 50 -0.30 -4.33 9.95
C PRO A 50 -1.47 -4.37 8.95
N VAL A 51 -1.28 -3.78 7.76
CA VAL A 51 -2.30 -3.75 6.70
C VAL A 51 -2.35 -5.08 5.96
N MET A 52 -1.20 -5.68 5.64
CA MET A 52 -1.17 -7.01 5.00
C MET A 52 -1.84 -8.06 5.86
N ASN A 53 -1.52 -8.11 7.15
CA ASN A 53 -2.11 -9.05 8.10
C ASN A 53 -3.63 -8.84 8.24
N PHE A 54 -4.09 -7.58 8.25
CA PHE A 54 -5.52 -7.29 8.24
C PHE A 54 -6.21 -7.88 7.00
N ILE A 55 -5.60 -7.69 5.82
CA ILE A 55 -6.10 -8.25 4.57
C ILE A 55 -6.08 -9.78 4.58
N ARG A 56 -4.97 -10.41 4.98
CA ARG A 56 -4.87 -11.88 5.11
C ARG A 56 -5.91 -12.44 6.09
N SER A 57 -6.18 -11.73 7.19
CA SER A 57 -7.17 -12.15 8.19
C SER A 57 -8.60 -12.02 7.69
N LYS A 58 -8.94 -10.94 6.97
CA LYS A 58 -10.30 -10.69 6.47
C LYS A 58 -10.61 -11.40 5.16
N MET A 59 -9.59 -11.63 4.33
CA MET A 59 -9.71 -12.23 3.02
C MET A 59 -8.67 -13.33 2.86
N PRO A 60 -8.75 -14.43 3.63
CA PRO A 60 -7.74 -15.49 3.63
C PRO A 60 -7.55 -16.14 2.25
N PHE A 61 -8.57 -16.07 1.38
CA PHE A 61 -8.51 -16.57 0.00
C PHE A 61 -7.49 -15.85 -0.90
N VAL A 62 -6.97 -14.68 -0.50
CA VAL A 62 -5.94 -13.97 -1.27
C VAL A 62 -4.56 -14.63 -1.12
N VAL A 63 -4.39 -15.48 -0.10
CA VAL A 63 -3.21 -16.31 0.05
C VAL A 63 -3.56 -17.69 -0.51
N PHE A 64 -3.00 -18.03 -1.66
CA PHE A 64 -3.28 -19.30 -2.31
C PHE A 64 -1.98 -19.94 -2.78
N SER A 65 -1.86 -21.27 -2.60
CA SER A 65 -0.71 -22.05 -3.07
C SER A 65 0.66 -21.49 -2.64
N GLY A 66 0.74 -20.88 -1.46
CA GLY A 66 1.97 -20.29 -0.92
C GLY A 66 2.35 -18.92 -1.51
N ILE A 67 1.52 -18.34 -2.38
CA ILE A 67 1.66 -16.98 -2.89
C ILE A 67 0.70 -16.07 -2.14
N ASP A 68 1.22 -14.94 -1.66
CA ASP A 68 0.42 -13.93 -0.98
C ASP A 68 0.03 -12.80 -1.95
N LEU A 69 -1.25 -12.71 -2.31
CA LEU A 69 -1.80 -11.61 -3.11
C LEU A 69 -2.29 -10.42 -2.27
N SER A 70 -2.13 -10.44 -0.95
CA SER A 70 -2.50 -9.31 -0.08
C SER A 70 -1.88 -7.99 -0.53
N PRO A 71 -0.61 -7.92 -0.99
CA PRO A 71 -0.04 -6.68 -1.47
C PRO A 71 -0.79 -6.10 -2.67
N LEU A 72 -1.25 -6.96 -3.58
CA LEU A 72 -2.04 -6.52 -4.73
C LEU A 72 -3.36 -5.90 -4.29
N VAL A 73 -4.05 -6.52 -3.33
CA VAL A 73 -5.30 -6.01 -2.78
C VAL A 73 -5.11 -4.66 -2.08
N VAL A 74 -4.02 -4.52 -1.31
CA VAL A 74 -3.67 -3.25 -0.66
C VAL A 74 -3.41 -2.16 -1.69
N ILE A 75 -2.61 -2.44 -2.73
CA ILE A 75 -2.32 -1.48 -3.80
C ILE A 75 -3.60 -1.03 -4.48
N LEU A 76 -4.46 -1.98 -4.87
CA LEU A 76 -5.74 -1.66 -5.54
C LEU A 76 -6.66 -0.84 -4.63
N GLY A 77 -6.76 -1.19 -3.34
CA GLY A 77 -7.55 -0.42 -2.37
C GLY A 77 -7.05 1.01 -2.22
N LEU A 78 -5.73 1.21 -2.09
CA LEU A 78 -5.13 2.54 -2.00
C LEU A 78 -5.33 3.36 -3.28
N GLN A 79 -5.17 2.74 -4.45
CA GLN A 79 -5.41 3.40 -5.74
C GLN A 79 -6.87 3.81 -5.90
N LEU A 80 -7.82 2.97 -5.47
CA LEU A 80 -9.24 3.32 -5.53
C LEU A 80 -9.55 4.52 -4.64
N VAL A 81 -9.04 4.54 -3.41
CA VAL A 81 -9.20 5.66 -2.48
C VAL A 81 -8.60 6.95 -3.06
N ASP A 82 -7.37 6.88 -3.56
CA ASP A 82 -6.66 8.02 -4.13
C ASP A 82 -7.37 8.59 -5.37
N ASN A 83 -7.71 7.72 -6.33
CA ASN A 83 -8.40 8.13 -7.55
C ASN A 83 -9.79 8.71 -7.26
N PHE A 84 -10.54 8.13 -6.32
CA PHE A 84 -11.84 8.65 -5.92
C PHE A 84 -11.70 10.05 -5.30
N MET A 85 -10.76 10.21 -4.37
CA MET A 85 -10.48 11.48 -3.71
C MET A 85 -10.07 12.56 -4.72
N MET A 86 -9.14 12.26 -5.61
CA MET A 86 -8.65 13.21 -6.62
C MET A 86 -9.75 13.61 -7.60
N ARG A 87 -10.56 12.66 -8.07
CA ARG A 87 -11.68 12.95 -8.97
C ARG A 87 -12.78 13.77 -8.31
N ALA A 88 -13.05 13.55 -7.03
CA ALA A 88 -14.04 14.33 -6.28
C ALA A 88 -13.63 15.80 -6.08
N VAL A 89 -12.33 16.11 -6.17
CA VAL A 89 -11.80 17.47 -6.02
C VAL A 89 -11.48 18.14 -7.37
N LEU A 90 -11.09 17.37 -8.37
CA LEU A 90 -10.72 17.91 -9.69
C LEU A 90 -11.86 17.87 -10.71
N GLY A 91 -12.85 17.00 -10.53
CA GLY A 91 -14.07 16.93 -11.32
C GLY A 91 -15.12 17.90 -10.80
#